data_AF-A0A023EG56-F1
#
_entry.id   AF-A0A023EG56-F1
#
_cell.length_a   1.000
_cell.length_b   1.000
_cell.length_c   1.000
_cell.angle_alpha   90.00
_cell.angle_beta   90.00
_cell.angle_gamma   90.00
#
_symmetry.space_group_name_H-M   'P 1'
#
loop_
_entity.id
_entity.type
_entity.pdbx_description
1 polymer ?
#
loop_
_entity_poly.entity_id
_entity_poly.type
_entity_poly.pdbx_seq_one_letter_code
_entity_poly.pdbx_strand_id
1 'polypeptide(L)'
;MKPLVNAVMLLTLAVLVTPQGIKELVEECKKTVEIGEELEKSFLELKFPPEEKATHCLLDCIGKALQVLDEKSGINLAMVTKLLQEVESEGDIGEEQVKCAAEAATHKDEPCMMAFKLYECFEKEFLALMKMKQEKGE
;
A
#
# COMPACT_ATOMS: atom_id res chain seq x y z
N MET A 1 -10.22 -2.64 53.91
CA MET A 1 -9.47 -2.88 52.66
C MET A 1 -10.22 -3.91 51.83
N LYS A 2 -10.74 -3.51 50.66
CA LYS A 2 -11.16 -4.35 49.54
C LYS A 2 -10.89 -3.49 48.30
N PRO A 3 -10.06 -3.94 47.34
CA PRO A 3 -9.63 -3.06 46.26
C PRO A 3 -10.80 -2.82 45.31
N LEU A 4 -10.98 -1.56 44.90
CA LEU A 4 -11.75 -1.22 43.73
C LEU A 4 -11.10 -1.91 42.54
N VAL A 5 -11.81 -2.84 41.91
CA VAL A 5 -11.43 -3.37 40.61
C VAL A 5 -11.74 -2.26 39.61
N ASN A 6 -10.70 -1.49 39.25
CA ASN A 6 -10.72 -0.58 38.12
C ASN A 6 -10.99 -1.41 36.86
N ALA A 7 -12.21 -1.33 36.34
CA ALA A 7 -12.52 -1.83 35.01
C ALA A 7 -11.82 -0.92 33.99
N VAL A 8 -10.57 -1.23 33.65
CA VAL A 8 -9.94 -0.73 32.44
C VAL A 8 -10.64 -1.41 31.28
N MET A 9 -11.63 -0.73 30.72
CA MET A 9 -12.25 -1.12 29.46
C MET A 9 -11.15 -0.99 28.39
N LEU A 10 -10.50 -2.12 28.07
CA LEU A 10 -9.59 -2.23 26.93
C LEU A 10 -10.40 -1.91 25.67
N LEU A 11 -10.30 -0.66 25.21
CA LEU A 11 -10.66 -0.28 23.85
C LEU A 11 -9.69 -1.02 22.92
N THR A 12 -10.05 -2.23 22.54
CA THR A 12 -9.44 -2.90 21.40
C THR A 12 -9.84 -2.08 20.17
N LEU A 13 -8.98 -1.14 19.78
CA LEU A 13 -8.93 -0.60 18.43
C LEU A 13 -8.58 -1.77 17.50
N ALA A 14 -9.58 -2.58 17.15
CA ALA A 14 -9.53 -3.27 15.89
C ALA A 14 -9.58 -2.14 14.85
N VAL A 15 -8.41 -1.71 14.39
CA VAL A 15 -8.31 -0.91 13.17
C VAL A 15 -8.96 -1.78 12.11
N LEU A 16 -10.24 -1.49 11.82
CA LEU A 16 -10.93 -2.05 10.68
C LEU A 16 -10.07 -1.64 9.49
N VAL A 17 -9.33 -2.60 8.93
CA VAL A 17 -8.69 -2.42 7.64
C VAL A 17 -9.86 -2.32 6.66
N THR A 18 -10.34 -1.10 6.44
CA THR A 18 -11.31 -0.85 5.39
C THR A 18 -10.63 -1.16 4.07
N PRO A 19 -11.31 -1.84 3.14
CA PRO A 19 -10.86 -1.89 1.76
C PRO A 19 -10.71 -0.45 1.26
N GLN A 20 -9.48 -0.01 0.99
CA GLN A 20 -9.24 1.35 0.51
C GLN A 20 -9.10 1.33 -1.01
N GLY A 21 -9.99 1.99 -1.73
CA GLY A 21 -9.81 2.26 -3.15
C GLY A 21 -8.75 3.33 -3.40
N ILE A 22 -8.33 3.44 -4.67
CA ILE A 22 -7.26 4.38 -5.06
C ILE A 22 -7.60 5.83 -4.69
N LYS A 23 -8.87 6.22 -4.72
CA LYS A 23 -9.29 7.58 -4.37
C LYS A 23 -9.03 7.88 -2.89
N GLU A 24 -9.44 6.99 -2.00
CA GLU A 24 -9.23 7.16 -0.55
C GLU A 24 -7.75 7.18 -0.21
N LEU A 25 -6.98 6.29 -0.84
CA LEU A 25 -5.53 6.21 -0.72
C LEU A 25 -4.84 7.51 -1.14
N VAL A 26 -5.21 8.07 -2.29
CA VAL A 26 -4.65 9.34 -2.80
C VAL A 26 -5.04 10.51 -1.90
N GLU A 27 -6.30 10.59 -1.46
CA GLU A 27 -6.79 11.64 -0.55
C GLU A 27 -6.08 11.62 0.81
N GLU A 28 -5.76 10.43 1.32
CA GLU A 28 -4.97 10.30 2.54
C GLU A 28 -3.51 10.72 2.30
N CYS A 29 -2.88 10.17 1.27
CA CYS A 29 -1.45 10.34 1.06
C CYS A 29 -1.04 11.75 0.61
N LYS A 30 -1.94 12.49 -0.06
CA LYS A 30 -1.68 13.90 -0.44
C LYS A 30 -1.62 14.86 0.75
N LYS A 31 -2.04 14.43 1.95
CA LYS A 31 -1.86 15.20 3.19
C LYS A 31 -0.38 15.31 3.59
N THR A 32 0.45 14.37 3.13
CA THR A 32 1.88 14.29 3.46
C THR A 32 2.80 14.40 2.25
N VAL A 33 2.33 13.99 1.08
CA VAL A 33 3.09 14.06 -0.18
C VAL A 33 2.48 15.19 -1.02
N GLU A 34 3.26 16.23 -1.27
CA GLU A 34 2.83 17.34 -2.13
C GLU A 34 2.76 16.87 -3.59
N ILE A 35 1.56 16.92 -4.16
CA ILE A 35 1.27 16.55 -5.55
C ILE A 35 0.44 17.65 -6.23
N GLY A 36 0.64 17.84 -7.53
CA GLY A 36 -0.20 18.73 -8.33
C GLY A 36 -1.50 18.05 -8.80
N GLU A 37 -2.47 18.86 -9.23
CA GLU A 37 -3.78 18.37 -9.72
C GLU A 37 -3.66 17.37 -10.88
N GLU A 38 -2.67 17.55 -11.76
CA GLU A 38 -2.43 16.66 -12.90
C GLU A 38 -1.95 15.28 -12.46
N LEU A 39 -1.03 15.23 -11.49
CA LEU A 39 -0.53 13.98 -10.91
C LEU A 39 -1.61 13.28 -10.08
N GLU A 40 -2.43 14.04 -9.34
CA GLU A 40 -3.59 13.48 -8.64
C GLU A 40 -4.55 12.81 -9.64
N LYS A 41 -4.89 13.51 -10.73
CA LYS A 41 -5.75 12.97 -11.78
C LYS A 41 -5.17 11.71 -12.41
N SER A 42 -3.87 11.67 -12.69
CA SER A 42 -3.24 10.49 -13.30
C SER A 42 -3.34 9.27 -12.38
N PHE A 43 -3.13 9.43 -11.07
CA PHE A 43 -3.31 8.36 -10.08
C PHE A 43 -4.75 7.84 -10.03
N LEU A 44 -5.75 8.72 -10.08
CA LEU A 44 -7.16 8.33 -10.11
C LEU A 44 -7.54 7.57 -11.39
N GLU A 45 -6.82 7.82 -12.49
CA GLU A 45 -6.91 7.07 -13.75
C GLU A 45 -6.00 5.83 -13.79
N LEU A 46 -5.35 5.50 -12.67
CA LEU A 46 -4.38 4.40 -12.54
C LEU A 46 -3.21 4.51 -13.53
N LYS A 47 -2.70 5.72 -13.71
CA LYS A 47 -1.50 6.05 -14.48
C LYS A 47 -0.48 6.65 -13.53
N PHE A 48 0.72 6.07 -13.48
CA PHE A 48 1.75 6.44 -12.51
C PHE A 48 3.02 6.88 -13.24
N PRO A 49 3.20 8.20 -13.49
CA PRO A 49 4.34 8.72 -14.26
C PRO A 49 5.68 8.45 -13.54
N PRO A 50 6.58 7.61 -14.10
CA PRO A 50 7.80 7.17 -13.42
C PRO A 50 8.89 8.25 -13.31
N GLU A 51 8.82 9.31 -14.11
CA GLU A 51 9.76 10.42 -14.08
C GLU A 51 9.52 11.38 -12.91
N GLU A 52 8.33 11.35 -12.30
CA GLU A 52 7.96 12.25 -11.22
C GLU A 52 8.35 11.65 -9.86
N LYS A 53 9.26 12.32 -9.14
CA LYS A 53 9.63 11.93 -7.77
C LYS A 53 8.41 11.83 -6.83
N ALA A 54 7.40 12.67 -7.08
CA ALA A 54 6.16 12.66 -6.33
C ALA A 54 5.37 11.35 -6.52
N THR A 55 5.37 10.74 -7.71
CA THR A 55 4.80 9.40 -7.96
C THR A 55 5.39 8.36 -7.02
N HIS A 56 6.72 8.35 -6.90
CA HIS A 56 7.44 7.37 -6.08
C HIS A 56 7.06 7.50 -4.61
N CYS A 57 7.02 8.73 -4.10
CA CYS A 57 6.68 8.97 -2.69
C CYS A 57 5.18 8.77 -2.42
N LEU A 58 4.31 9.02 -3.39
CA LEU A 58 2.89 8.73 -3.25
C LEU A 58 2.67 7.20 -3.19
N LEU A 59 3.37 6.42 -4.02
CA LEU A 59 3.36 4.95 -3.95
C LEU A 59 3.96 4.40 -2.64
N ASP A 60 4.97 5.04 -2.06
CA ASP A 60 5.48 4.69 -0.72
C ASP A 60 4.40 4.87 0.36
N CYS A 61 3.71 6.02 0.35
CA CYS A 61 2.61 6.26 1.28
C CYS A 61 1.48 5.25 1.09
N ILE A 62 1.07 5.00 -0.16
CA ILE A 62 0.02 4.01 -0.48
C ILE A 62 0.44 2.61 -0.02
N GLY A 63 1.69 2.22 -0.26
CA GLY A 63 2.21 0.93 0.19
C GLY A 63 2.19 0.78 1.70
N LYS A 64 2.44 1.86 2.46
CA LYS A 64 2.31 1.87 3.92
C LYS A 64 0.86 1.81 4.38
N ALA A 65 -0.05 2.54 3.73
CA ALA A 65 -1.48 2.49 4.02
C ALA A 65 -2.06 1.08 3.81
N LEU A 66 -1.61 0.40 2.76
CA LEU A 66 -1.94 -0.99 2.44
C LEU A 66 -1.13 -2.02 3.25
N GLN A 67 -0.22 -1.57 4.12
CA GLN A 67 0.65 -2.42 4.96
C GLN A 67 1.56 -3.39 4.17
N VAL A 68 1.77 -3.14 2.87
CA VAL A 68 2.75 -3.86 2.05
C VAL A 68 4.16 -3.32 2.24
N LEU A 69 4.28 -2.10 2.75
CA LEU A 69 5.51 -1.49 3.22
C LEU A 69 5.41 -1.23 4.72
N ASP A 70 6.47 -1.56 5.45
CA ASP A 70 6.63 -1.28 6.87
C ASP A 70 7.83 -0.35 7.07
N GLU A 71 7.65 0.71 7.86
CA GLU A 71 8.70 1.68 8.22
C GLU A 71 9.94 1.06 8.88
N LYS A 72 9.82 -0.13 9.48
CA LYS A 72 10.91 -0.83 10.17
C LYS A 72 11.44 -2.07 9.44
N SER A 73 10.56 -2.76 8.72
CA SER A 73 10.81 -4.13 8.23
C SER A 73 11.09 -4.21 6.72
N GLY A 74 10.75 -3.16 5.96
CA GLY A 74 10.80 -3.18 4.50
C GLY A 74 9.52 -3.77 3.90
N ILE A 75 9.66 -4.69 2.94
CA ILE A 75 8.57 -5.20 2.11
C ILE A 75 7.85 -6.36 2.80
N ASN A 76 6.53 -6.26 2.96
CA ASN A 76 5.69 -7.29 3.56
C ASN A 76 5.04 -8.18 2.49
N LEU A 77 5.79 -9.19 2.02
CA LEU A 77 5.31 -10.12 1.00
C LEU A 77 4.06 -10.89 1.43
N ALA A 78 3.87 -11.16 2.72
CA ALA A 78 2.65 -11.82 3.20
C ALA A 78 1.41 -10.94 2.99
N MET A 79 1.52 -9.63 3.19
CA MET A 79 0.43 -8.69 2.88
C MET A 79 0.22 -8.56 1.37
N VAL A 80 1.29 -8.57 0.57
CA VAL A 80 1.17 -8.62 -0.89
C VAL A 80 0.36 -9.84 -1.32
N THR A 81 0.74 -11.05 -0.89
CA THR A 81 -0.03 -12.28 -1.18
C THR A 81 -1.49 -12.16 -0.76
N LYS A 82 -1.75 -11.63 0.45
CA LYS A 82 -3.12 -11.44 0.94
C LYS A 82 -3.94 -10.53 0.03
N LEU A 83 -3.36 -9.42 -0.46
CA LEU A 83 -4.04 -8.51 -1.37
C LEU A 83 -4.26 -9.14 -2.76
N LEU A 84 -3.33 -9.96 -3.25
CA LEU A 84 -3.54 -10.75 -4.47
C LEU A 84 -4.73 -11.71 -4.33
N GLN A 85 -4.86 -12.34 -3.17
CA GLN A 85 -5.96 -13.25 -2.85
C GLN A 85 -7.33 -12.57 -2.81
N GLU A 86 -7.38 -11.25 -2.63
CA GLU A 86 -8.63 -10.50 -2.76
C GLU A 86 -9.10 -10.37 -4.22
N VAL A 87 -8.17 -10.40 -5.18
CA VAL A 87 -8.44 -10.33 -6.63
C VAL A 87 -8.77 -11.72 -7.18
N GLU A 88 -7.94 -12.71 -6.85
CA GLU A 88 -8.08 -14.10 -7.26
C GLU A 88 -7.76 -15.00 -6.07
N SER A 89 -8.66 -15.91 -5.67
CA SER A 89 -8.51 -16.66 -4.41
C SER A 89 -7.22 -17.50 -4.32
N GLU A 90 -6.72 -17.97 -5.47
CA GLU A 90 -5.49 -18.74 -5.60
C GLU A 90 -4.27 -17.85 -5.93
N GLY A 91 -4.42 -16.53 -5.85
CA GLY A 91 -3.36 -15.57 -6.09
C GLY A 91 -2.19 -15.79 -5.13
N ASP A 92 -0.99 -15.92 -5.69
CA ASP A 92 0.25 -16.07 -4.94
C ASP A 92 1.41 -15.37 -5.66
N ILE A 93 2.50 -15.13 -4.94
CA ILE A 93 3.69 -14.48 -5.45
C ILE A 93 4.62 -15.52 -6.07
N GLY A 94 4.95 -15.35 -7.35
CA GLY A 94 5.90 -16.21 -8.05
C GLY A 94 7.35 -15.97 -7.65
N GLU A 95 8.24 -16.93 -7.94
CA GLU A 95 9.68 -16.83 -7.63
C GLU A 95 10.34 -15.57 -8.24
N GLU A 96 9.99 -15.21 -9.48
CA GLU A 96 10.51 -14.01 -10.14
C GLU A 96 10.08 -12.72 -9.44
N GLN A 97 8.85 -12.66 -8.93
CA GLN A 97 8.33 -11.51 -8.18
C GLN A 97 9.00 -11.41 -6.81
N VAL A 98 9.24 -12.53 -6.11
CA VAL A 98 10.02 -12.55 -4.87
C VAL A 98 11.43 -12.01 -5.11
N LYS A 99 12.08 -12.43 -6.19
CA LYS A 99 13.41 -11.94 -6.55
C LYS A 99 13.40 -10.43 -6.86
N CYS A 100 12.43 -9.97 -7.65
CA CYS A 100 12.26 -8.55 -7.97
C CYS A 100 12.05 -7.71 -6.70
N ALA A 101 11.20 -8.17 -5.78
CA ALA A 101 10.99 -7.50 -4.49
C ALA A 101 12.27 -7.46 -3.64
N ALA A 102 13.07 -8.53 -3.65
CA ALA A 102 14.36 -8.55 -2.96
C ALA A 102 15.35 -7.53 -3.56
N GLU A 103 15.34 -7.34 -4.89
CA GLU A 103 16.12 -6.30 -5.57
C GLU A 103 15.62 -4.90 -5.20
N ALA A 104 14.30 -4.66 -5.16
CA ALA A 104 13.72 -3.40 -4.71
C ALA A 104 14.15 -3.05 -3.28
N ALA A 105 14.18 -4.04 -2.37
CA ALA A 105 14.60 -3.87 -0.97
C ALA A 105 16.06 -3.39 -0.80
N THR A 106 16.89 -3.46 -1.85
CA THR A 106 18.25 -2.89 -1.81
C THR A 106 18.26 -1.36 -1.72
N HIS A 107 17.16 -0.70 -2.11
CA HIS A 107 16.94 0.75 -2.01
C HIS A 107 16.40 1.20 -0.64
N LYS A 108 16.62 0.45 0.45
CA LYS A 108 16.08 0.74 1.79
C LYS A 108 16.36 2.15 2.33
N ASP A 109 17.46 2.78 1.89
CA ASP A 109 17.84 4.14 2.31
C ASP A 109 17.14 5.23 1.46
N GLU A 110 16.38 4.84 0.43
CA GLU A 110 15.58 5.67 -0.45
C GLU A 110 14.13 5.15 -0.51
N PRO A 111 13.30 5.34 0.55
CA PRO A 111 12.00 4.67 0.68
C PRO A 111 11.05 4.87 -0.51
N CYS A 112 10.97 6.09 -1.07
CA CYS A 112 10.19 6.35 -2.26
C CYS A 112 10.67 5.53 -3.47
N MET A 113 11.99 5.42 -3.68
CA MET A 113 12.56 4.62 -4.75
C MET A 113 12.30 3.13 -4.53
N MET A 114 12.50 2.63 -3.31
CA MET A 114 12.18 1.25 -2.94
C MET A 114 10.72 0.91 -3.22
N ALA A 115 9.79 1.80 -2.83
CA ALA A 115 8.36 1.61 -3.08
C ALA A 115 8.02 1.59 -4.56
N PHE A 116 8.61 2.51 -5.35
CA PHE A 116 8.43 2.52 -6.79
C PHE A 116 8.97 1.25 -7.46
N LYS A 117 10.18 0.78 -7.06
CA LYS A 117 10.75 -0.48 -7.55
C LYS A 117 9.91 -1.68 -7.17
N LEU A 118 9.33 -1.70 -5.96
CA LEU A 118 8.38 -2.73 -5.57
C LEU A 118 7.10 -2.67 -6.42
N TYR A 119 6.55 -1.48 -6.67
CA TYR A 119 5.41 -1.30 -7.55
C TYR A 119 5.68 -1.88 -8.95
N GLU A 120 6.85 -1.61 -9.54
CA GLU A 120 7.22 -2.17 -10.86
C GLU A 120 7.20 -3.70 -10.86
N CYS A 121 7.55 -4.36 -9.75
CA CYS A 121 7.48 -5.82 -9.61
C CYS A 121 6.05 -6.39 -9.62
N PHE A 122 5.06 -5.59 -9.20
CA PHE A 122 3.67 -6.00 -8.97
C PHE A 122 2.66 -5.11 -9.70
N GLU A 123 3.07 -4.39 -10.74
CA GLU A 123 2.26 -3.36 -11.39
C GLU A 123 0.93 -3.94 -11.89
N LYS A 124 0.97 -5.11 -12.54
CA LYS A 124 -0.23 -5.74 -13.11
C LYS A 124 -1.23 -6.10 -12.02
N GLU A 125 -0.72 -6.67 -10.93
CA GLU A 125 -1.50 -7.11 -9.79
C GLU A 125 -2.09 -5.93 -9.02
N PHE A 126 -1.29 -4.89 -8.78
CA PHE A 126 -1.73 -3.67 -8.14
C PHE A 126 -2.83 -2.98 -8.96
N LEU A 127 -2.65 -2.89 -10.28
CA LEU A 127 -3.68 -2.36 -11.19
C LEU A 127 -4.96 -3.21 -11.16
N ALA A 128 -4.86 -4.53 -11.10
CA ALA A 128 -6.01 -5.42 -11.00
C ALA A 128 -6.76 -5.22 -9.68
N LEU A 129 -6.03 -5.12 -8.57
CA LEU A 129 -6.58 -4.82 -7.25
C LEU A 129 -7.34 -3.49 -7.26
N MET A 130 -6.70 -2.41 -7.71
CA MET A 130 -7.31 -1.08 -7.69
C MET A 130 -8.55 -0.99 -8.58
N LYS A 131 -8.55 -1.64 -9.75
CA LYS A 131 -9.74 -1.73 -10.62
C LYS A 131 -10.88 -2.48 -9.93
N MET A 132 -10.58 -3.62 -9.31
CA MET A 132 -11.59 -4.37 -8.57
C MET A 132 -12.18 -3.54 -7.42
N LYS A 133 -11.35 -2.77 -6.68
CA LYS A 133 -11.83 -1.85 -5.63
C LYS A 133 -12.77 -0.78 -6.20
N GLN A 134 -12.37 -0.13 -7.29
CA GLN A 134 -13.19 0.87 -7.99
C GLN A 134 -14.54 0.30 -8.44
N GLU A 135 -14.58 -0.91 -8.99
CA GLU A 135 -15.81 -1.59 -9.42
C GLU A 135 -16.74 -1.94 -8.26
N LYS A 136 -16.18 -2.23 -7.08
CA LYS A 136 -16.93 -2.48 -5.84
C LYS A 136 -17.44 -1.21 -5.17
N GLY A 137 -17.07 -0.02 -5.68
CA GLY A 137 -17.40 1.26 -5.07
C GLY A 137 -16.59 1.55 -3.80
N GLU A 138 -15.42 0.91 -3.67
CA GLU A 138 -14.42 1.11 -2.62
C GLU A 138 -13.37 2.15 -3.06
#